data_AF-A0A8S4A808-F1
#
_entry.id   AF-A0A8S4A808-F1
#
_cell.length_a   1.000
_cell.length_b   1.000
_cell.length_c   1.000
_cell.angle_alpha   90.00
_cell.angle_beta   90.00
_cell.angle_gamma   90.00
#
_symmetry.space_group_name_H-M   'P 1'
#
loop_
_entity.id
_entity.type
_entity.pdbx_description
1 polymer ?
#
loop_
_entity_poly.entity_id
_entity_poly.type
_entity_poly.pdbx_seq_one_letter_code
_entity_poly.pdbx_strand_id
1 'polypeptide(L)'
;MSSQTVFVPFRYCPLCRLNHNKGKKHVYSKKHKEIVANILVKFSKKITEAKAFLKKPSIKEITWDQAGNKFWCYFCQGDIDKHKLNVSTPGQCVVEYGGFLEHITRSDHAENTAKFLKENMLDMKRTLEFVINEKMYLKFLEDVEAAVTRFFMLKSQVLTQIASHIRSQSVIRRDVVASSLREQVCRMVIS
;
A
#
# COMPACT_ATOMS: atom_id res chain seq x y z
N MET A 1 5.03 -61.88 -16.15
CA MET A 1 4.66 -60.57 -16.72
C MET A 1 5.16 -59.51 -15.76
N SER A 2 6.33 -58.95 -16.04
CA SER A 2 7.04 -58.05 -15.12
C SER A 2 6.32 -56.70 -15.06
N SER A 3 5.61 -56.44 -13.97
CA SER A 3 5.00 -55.14 -13.69
C SER A 3 6.11 -54.10 -13.50
N GLN A 4 6.47 -53.40 -14.57
CA GLN A 4 7.33 -52.23 -14.49
C GLN A 4 6.59 -51.16 -13.67
N THR A 5 7.01 -50.98 -12.42
CA THR A 5 6.59 -49.85 -11.61
C THR A 5 7.19 -48.60 -12.23
N VAL A 6 6.39 -47.86 -13.01
CA VAL A 6 6.77 -46.58 -13.57
C VAL A 6 7.12 -45.64 -12.41
N PHE A 7 8.41 -45.28 -12.28
CA PHE A 7 8.87 -44.32 -11.28
C PHE A 7 8.27 -42.94 -11.60
N VAL A 8 7.37 -42.46 -10.75
CA VAL A 8 6.82 -41.11 -10.87
C VAL A 8 7.60 -40.22 -9.89
N PRO A 9 8.40 -39.25 -10.37
CA PRO A 9 9.19 -38.41 -9.49
C PRO A 9 8.29 -37.59 -8.57
N PHE A 10 8.70 -37.43 -7.31
CA PHE A 10 8.04 -36.55 -6.37
C PHE A 10 8.11 -35.10 -6.86
N ARG A 11 7.00 -34.38 -6.76
CA ARG A 11 6.92 -32.94 -7.06
C ARG A 11 6.43 -32.19 -5.85
N TYR A 12 7.05 -31.05 -5.59
CA TYR A 12 6.62 -30.12 -4.57
C TYR A 12 5.52 -29.20 -5.11
N CYS A 13 4.44 -29.03 -4.35
CA CYS A 13 3.45 -28.00 -4.62
C CYS A 13 3.61 -26.84 -3.62
N PRO A 14 3.92 -25.61 -4.07
CA PRO A 14 4.10 -24.46 -3.16
C PRO A 14 2.80 -24.02 -2.48
N LEU A 15 1.64 -24.28 -3.09
CA LEU A 15 0.33 -23.94 -2.52
C LEU A 15 -0.06 -24.91 -1.41
N CYS A 16 0.14 -26.21 -1.64
CA CYS A 16 -0.16 -27.26 -0.67
C CYS A 16 0.96 -27.49 0.35
N ARG A 17 2.16 -26.92 0.12
CA ARG A 17 3.39 -27.13 0.89
C ARG A 17 3.69 -28.62 1.15
N LEU A 18 3.54 -29.43 0.10
CA LEU A 18 3.64 -30.89 0.18
C LEU A 18 4.41 -31.44 -1.02
N ASN A 19 5.28 -32.41 -0.76
CA ASN A 19 5.86 -33.29 -1.78
C ASN A 19 4.88 -34.43 -2.09
N HIS A 20 4.53 -34.63 -3.36
CA HIS A 20 3.61 -35.67 -3.77
C HIS A 20 4.11 -36.44 -5.00
N ASN A 21 3.80 -37.73 -5.09
CA ASN A 21 4.06 -38.58 -6.27
C ASN A 21 2.86 -38.64 -7.24
N LYS A 22 1.82 -37.83 -7.00
CA LYS A 22 0.57 -37.84 -7.79
C LYS A 22 0.69 -37.17 -9.18
N GLY A 23 1.88 -36.75 -9.58
CA GLY A 23 2.12 -36.04 -10.85
C GLY A 23 1.13 -34.90 -11.10
N LYS A 24 0.61 -34.80 -12.32
CA LYS A 24 -0.41 -33.80 -12.70
C LYS A 24 -1.78 -34.03 -12.04
N LYS A 25 -2.05 -35.20 -11.45
CA LYS A 25 -3.35 -35.49 -10.80
C LYS A 25 -3.56 -34.70 -9.50
N HIS A 26 -2.50 -34.19 -8.87
CA HIS A 26 -2.59 -33.44 -7.62
C HIS A 26 -3.49 -32.20 -7.71
N VAL A 27 -3.44 -31.48 -8.83
CA VAL A 27 -4.21 -30.26 -9.09
C VAL A 27 -5.73 -30.50 -9.02
N TYR A 28 -6.17 -31.74 -9.30
CA TYR A 28 -7.58 -32.11 -9.25
C TYR A 28 -8.08 -32.48 -7.85
N SER A 29 -7.19 -32.61 -6.86
CA SER A 29 -7.56 -32.99 -5.50
C SER A 29 -8.41 -31.92 -4.82
N LYS A 30 -9.38 -32.35 -4.01
CA LYS A 30 -10.28 -31.46 -3.26
C LYS A 30 -9.50 -30.45 -2.43
N LYS A 31 -8.50 -30.92 -1.66
CA LYS A 31 -7.64 -30.08 -0.83
C LYS A 31 -6.92 -28.99 -1.63
N HIS A 32 -6.35 -29.33 -2.81
CA HIS A 32 -5.68 -28.35 -3.66
C HIS A 32 -6.66 -27.28 -4.17
N LYS A 33 -7.81 -27.72 -4.68
CA LYS A 33 -8.86 -26.81 -5.17
C LYS A 33 -9.36 -25.84 -4.10
N GLU A 34 -9.55 -26.32 -2.86
CA GLU A 34 -9.94 -25.49 -1.72
C GLU A 34 -8.87 -24.45 -1.37
N ILE A 35 -7.60 -24.84 -1.36
CA ILE A 35 -6.49 -23.92 -1.10
C ILE A 35 -6.45 -22.83 -2.18
N VAL A 36 -6.54 -23.20 -3.46
CA VAL A 36 -6.57 -22.25 -4.56
C VAL A 36 -7.77 -21.30 -4.44
N ALA A 37 -8.97 -21.83 -4.18
CA ALA A 37 -10.17 -21.01 -4.00
C ALA A 37 -10.00 -19.98 -2.86
N ASN A 38 -9.46 -20.41 -1.72
CA ASN A 38 -9.20 -19.54 -0.58
C ASN A 38 -8.19 -18.44 -0.90
N ILE A 39 -7.14 -18.76 -1.68
CA ILE A 39 -6.17 -17.78 -2.16
C ILE A 39 -6.84 -16.73 -3.03
N LEU A 40 -7.66 -17.16 -4.01
CA LEU A 40 -8.36 -16.26 -4.92
C LEU A 40 -9.32 -15.34 -4.16
N VAL A 41 -10.10 -15.85 -3.21
CA VAL A 41 -11.00 -15.04 -2.38
C VAL A 41 -10.22 -14.01 -1.56
N LYS A 42 -9.14 -14.43 -0.88
CA LYS A 42 -8.30 -13.52 -0.08
C LYS A 42 -7.66 -12.44 -0.94
N PHE A 43 -7.16 -12.79 -2.11
CA PHE A 43 -6.53 -11.82 -3.00
C PHE A 43 -7.54 -10.89 -3.66
N SER A 44 -8.70 -11.40 -4.07
CA SER A 44 -9.81 -10.60 -4.60
C SER A 44 -10.26 -9.55 -3.59
N LYS A 45 -10.38 -9.90 -2.30
CA LYS A 45 -10.69 -8.95 -1.23
C LYS A 45 -9.64 -7.82 -1.16
N LYS A 46 -8.35 -8.15 -1.19
CA LYS A 46 -7.27 -7.14 -1.21
C LYS A 46 -7.38 -6.21 -2.41
N ILE A 47 -7.67 -6.73 -3.60
CA ILE A 47 -7.86 -5.92 -4.81
C ILE A 47 -9.07 -5.00 -4.65
N THR A 48 -10.20 -5.49 -4.15
CA THR A 48 -11.39 -4.67 -3.92
C THR A 48 -11.11 -3.53 -2.94
N GLU A 49 -10.40 -3.81 -1.85
CA GLU A 49 -9.94 -2.79 -0.90
C GLU A 49 -9.05 -1.73 -1.59
N ALA A 50 -8.09 -2.16 -2.40
CA ALA A 50 -7.19 -1.26 -3.12
C ALA A 50 -7.90 -0.43 -4.20
N LYS A 51 -8.84 -1.04 -4.93
CA LYS A 51 -9.67 -0.35 -5.94
C LYS A 51 -10.50 0.79 -5.34
N ALA A 52 -10.79 0.78 -4.05
CA ALA A 52 -11.44 1.91 -3.38
C ALA A 52 -10.57 3.18 -3.40
N PHE A 53 -9.24 3.04 -3.34
CA PHE A 53 -8.29 4.15 -3.38
C PHE A 53 -8.09 4.74 -4.78
N LEU A 54 -8.50 4.02 -5.85
CA LEU A 54 -8.48 4.57 -7.21
C LEU A 54 -9.40 5.79 -7.37
N LYS A 55 -10.51 5.84 -6.63
CA LYS A 55 -11.48 6.95 -6.71
C LYS A 55 -11.12 8.11 -5.79
N LYS A 56 -10.44 7.81 -4.69
CA LYS A 56 -10.07 8.77 -3.65
C LYS A 56 -8.68 8.39 -3.11
N PRO A 57 -7.61 8.87 -3.75
CA PRO A 57 -6.27 8.62 -3.25
C PRO A 57 -6.12 9.21 -1.84
N SER A 58 -5.48 8.45 -0.98
CA SER A 58 -5.20 8.84 0.40
C SER A 58 -3.70 9.06 0.56
N ILE A 59 -3.34 10.28 0.94
CA ILE A 59 -1.97 10.71 1.16
C ILE A 59 -1.76 10.84 2.66
N LYS A 60 -0.74 10.17 3.18
CA LYS A 60 -0.39 10.21 4.59
C LYS A 60 1.05 10.68 4.77
N GLU A 61 1.31 11.29 5.93
CA GLU A 61 2.68 11.51 6.38
C GLU A 61 3.38 10.15 6.57
N ILE A 62 4.67 10.11 6.26
CA ILE A 62 5.43 8.87 6.43
C ILE A 62 5.50 8.55 7.91
N THR A 63 4.92 7.41 8.27
CA THR A 63 5.12 6.79 9.56
C THR A 63 5.96 5.52 9.42
N TRP A 64 6.65 5.14 10.49
CA TRP A 64 7.54 3.97 10.49
C TRP A 64 6.82 2.66 10.16
N ASP A 65 5.51 2.57 10.46
CA ASP A 65 4.64 1.43 10.15
C ASP A 65 4.24 1.35 8.67
N GLN A 66 4.38 2.46 7.93
CA GLN A 66 4.02 2.54 6.51
C GLN A 66 5.25 2.37 5.60
N ALA A 67 6.43 2.73 6.08
CA ALA A 67 7.69 2.54 5.36
C ALA A 67 8.05 1.05 5.24
N GLY A 68 8.16 0.54 4.01
CA GLY A 68 8.56 -0.85 3.76
C GLY A 68 7.48 -1.89 4.08
N ASN A 69 6.22 -1.47 4.24
CA ASN A 69 5.12 -2.41 4.45
C ASN A 69 4.83 -3.17 3.16
N LYS A 70 5.10 -4.48 3.16
CA LYS A 70 4.98 -5.36 1.99
C LYS A 70 3.86 -6.36 2.16
N PHE A 71 3.35 -6.87 1.04
CA PHE A 71 2.46 -8.02 1.05
C PHE A 71 2.92 -9.05 0.02
N TRP A 72 2.62 -10.32 0.31
CA TRP A 72 2.90 -11.42 -0.60
C TRP A 72 1.88 -11.50 -1.75
N CYS A 73 2.36 -11.48 -2.99
CA CYS A 73 1.57 -11.81 -4.17
C CYS A 73 1.68 -13.31 -4.50
N TYR A 74 0.54 -14.03 -4.48
CA TYR A 74 0.52 -15.47 -4.78
C TYR A 74 0.77 -15.78 -6.26
N PHE A 75 0.45 -14.85 -7.15
CA PHE A 75 0.64 -15.02 -8.60
C PHE A 75 2.11 -14.82 -8.98
N CYS A 76 2.72 -13.74 -8.50
CA CYS A 76 4.12 -13.41 -8.79
C CYS A 76 5.13 -14.09 -7.85
N GLN A 77 4.65 -14.72 -6.76
CA GLN A 77 5.48 -15.37 -5.74
C GLN A 77 6.57 -14.44 -5.19
N GLY A 78 6.18 -13.21 -4.83
CA GLY A 78 7.10 -12.20 -4.34
C GLY A 78 6.46 -11.20 -3.40
N ASP A 79 7.32 -10.51 -2.66
CA ASP A 79 6.95 -9.40 -1.79
C ASP A 79 6.80 -8.12 -2.59
N ILE A 80 5.63 -7.50 -2.48
CA ILE A 80 5.25 -6.30 -3.20
C ILE A 80 5.00 -5.19 -2.19
N ASP A 81 5.48 -3.98 -2.49
CA ASP A 81 5.24 -2.81 -1.64
C ASP A 81 3.75 -2.48 -1.63
N LYS A 82 3.17 -2.37 -0.43
CA LYS A 82 1.76 -2.02 -0.26
C LYS A 82 1.55 -0.55 -0.59
N HIS A 83 2.40 0.32 -0.04
CA HIS A 83 2.34 1.76 -0.19
C HIS A 83 3.45 2.24 -1.13
N LYS A 84 3.25 3.37 -1.82
CA LYS A 84 4.27 3.97 -2.68
C LYS A 84 4.77 5.26 -2.05
N LEU A 85 6.09 5.41 -1.96
CA LEU A 85 6.70 6.69 -1.60
C LEU A 85 6.51 7.66 -2.76
N ASN A 86 6.14 8.90 -2.44
CA ASN A 86 5.96 9.91 -3.47
C ASN A 86 7.30 10.24 -4.15
N VAL A 87 7.29 10.25 -5.49
CA VAL A 87 8.45 10.49 -6.35
C VAL A 87 8.78 11.98 -6.46
N SER A 88 7.78 12.88 -6.43
CA SER A 88 7.99 14.32 -6.63
C SER A 88 8.66 15.00 -5.42
N THR A 89 8.61 14.37 -4.25
CA THR A 89 9.38 14.81 -3.08
C THR A 89 9.68 13.59 -2.21
N PRO A 90 10.84 12.93 -2.44
CA PRO A 90 11.22 11.73 -1.69
C PRO A 90 11.17 11.99 -0.19
N GLY A 91 10.46 11.13 0.56
CA GLY A 91 10.57 11.08 2.02
C GLY A 91 9.64 12.00 2.82
N GLN A 92 8.61 12.60 2.23
CA GLN A 92 7.67 13.45 2.99
C GLN A 92 6.23 12.91 3.10
N CYS A 93 5.80 12.06 2.17
CA CYS A 93 4.48 11.43 2.23
C CYS A 93 4.46 10.06 1.55
N VAL A 94 3.46 9.24 1.91
CA VAL A 94 3.14 7.97 1.25
C VAL A 94 1.80 8.08 0.52
N VAL A 95 1.71 7.41 -0.62
CA VAL A 95 0.46 7.13 -1.32
C VAL A 95 -0.06 5.79 -0.84
N GLU A 96 -1.22 5.79 -0.18
CA GLU A 96 -1.81 4.55 0.32
C GLU A 96 -2.19 3.61 -0.81
N TYR A 97 -1.86 2.32 -0.68
CA TYR A 97 -2.07 1.29 -1.71
C TYR A 97 -1.39 1.57 -3.07
N GLY A 98 -0.59 2.63 -3.19
CA GLY A 98 0.02 3.02 -4.46
C GLY A 98 0.91 1.94 -5.06
N GLY A 99 1.73 1.27 -4.24
CA GLY A 99 2.62 0.20 -4.70
C GLY A 99 1.86 -1.05 -5.13
N PHE A 100 0.76 -1.36 -4.43
CA PHE A 100 -0.09 -2.47 -4.81
C PHE A 100 -0.85 -2.21 -6.11
N LEU A 101 -1.40 -1.01 -6.28
CA LEU A 101 -2.09 -0.60 -7.50
C LEU A 101 -1.14 -0.60 -8.71
N GLU A 102 0.07 -0.07 -8.54
CA GLU A 102 1.13 -0.14 -9.54
C GLU A 102 1.42 -1.59 -9.94
N HIS A 103 1.59 -2.48 -8.95
CA HIS A 103 1.89 -3.88 -9.20
C HIS A 103 0.84 -4.59 -10.06
N ILE A 104 -0.44 -4.43 -9.72
CA ILE A 104 -1.53 -5.13 -10.43
C ILE A 104 -1.88 -4.51 -11.79
N THR A 105 -1.23 -3.40 -12.16
CA THR A 105 -1.29 -2.81 -13.50
C THR A 105 -0.14 -3.30 -14.40
N ARG A 106 0.96 -3.82 -13.84
CA ARG A 106 2.09 -4.27 -14.65
C ARG A 106 1.75 -5.48 -15.52
N SER A 107 2.36 -5.56 -16.70
CA SER A 107 2.18 -6.66 -17.64
C SER A 107 2.65 -8.01 -17.08
N ASP A 108 3.76 -8.03 -16.34
CA ASP A 108 4.30 -9.25 -15.73
C ASP A 108 3.33 -9.88 -14.73
N HIS A 109 2.59 -9.07 -13.96
CA HIS A 109 1.54 -9.57 -13.07
C HIS A 109 0.37 -10.20 -13.84
N ALA A 110 -0.04 -9.60 -14.96
CA ALA A 110 -1.09 -10.15 -15.81
C ALA A 110 -0.70 -11.52 -16.40
N GLU A 111 0.54 -11.64 -16.89
CA GLU A 111 1.10 -12.89 -17.40
C GLU A 111 1.20 -13.96 -16.31
N ASN A 112 1.72 -13.60 -15.13
CA ASN A 112 1.84 -14.50 -13.98
C ASN A 112 0.47 -14.97 -13.49
N THR A 113 -0.53 -14.09 -13.49
CA THR A 113 -1.91 -14.44 -13.13
C THR A 113 -2.50 -15.44 -14.14
N ALA A 114 -2.37 -15.18 -15.44
CA ALA A 114 -2.86 -16.10 -16.47
C ALA A 114 -2.18 -17.47 -16.39
N LYS A 115 -0.85 -17.48 -16.17
CA LYS A 115 -0.07 -18.70 -15.93
C LYS A 115 -0.55 -19.45 -14.70
N PHE A 116 -0.73 -18.76 -13.57
CA PHE A 116 -1.23 -19.36 -12.33
C PHE A 116 -2.61 -20.00 -12.53
N LEU A 117 -3.54 -19.30 -13.20
CA LEU A 117 -4.87 -19.84 -13.48
C LEU A 117 -4.79 -21.10 -14.35
N LYS A 118 -3.97 -21.08 -15.40
CA LYS A 118 -3.74 -22.23 -16.29
C LYS A 118 -3.15 -23.43 -15.56
N GLU A 119 -2.12 -23.22 -14.73
CA GLU A 119 -1.47 -24.27 -13.94
C GLU A 119 -2.41 -24.91 -12.93
N ASN A 120 -3.40 -24.14 -12.45
CA ASN A 120 -4.42 -24.60 -11.50
C ASN A 120 -5.74 -25.03 -12.16
N MET A 121 -5.77 -25.17 -13.50
CA MET A 121 -6.94 -25.61 -14.28
C MET A 121 -8.18 -24.71 -14.07
N LEU A 122 -7.96 -23.40 -13.96
CA LEU A 122 -8.99 -22.39 -13.84
C LEU A 122 -9.20 -21.64 -15.16
N ASP A 123 -10.35 -21.00 -15.29
CA ASP A 123 -10.65 -20.17 -16.45
C ASP A 123 -9.72 -18.94 -16.51
N MET A 124 -8.94 -18.84 -17.59
CA MET A 124 -8.01 -17.74 -17.83
C MET A 124 -8.71 -16.39 -18.01
N LYS A 125 -10.00 -16.37 -18.38
CA LYS A 125 -10.78 -15.12 -18.48
C LYS A 125 -10.86 -14.37 -17.15
N ARG A 126 -10.76 -15.11 -16.03
CA ARG A 126 -10.73 -14.55 -14.68
C ARG A 126 -9.49 -13.73 -14.38
N THR A 127 -8.47 -13.73 -15.25
CA THR A 127 -7.30 -12.84 -15.15
C THR A 127 -7.73 -11.37 -15.00
N LEU A 128 -8.80 -10.97 -15.70
CA LEU A 128 -9.36 -9.62 -15.65
C LEU A 128 -9.88 -9.21 -14.26
N GLU A 129 -10.22 -10.16 -13.39
CA GLU A 129 -10.62 -9.88 -12.01
C GLU A 129 -9.44 -9.35 -11.18
N PHE A 130 -8.21 -9.75 -11.54
CA PHE A 130 -7.00 -9.55 -10.74
C PHE A 130 -6.02 -8.49 -11.28
N VAL A 131 -6.38 -7.83 -12.39
CA VAL A 131 -5.60 -6.76 -13.01
C VAL A 131 -6.38 -5.44 -13.01
N ILE A 132 -5.66 -4.34 -13.19
CA ILE A 132 -6.22 -3.01 -13.42
C ILE A 132 -5.75 -2.50 -14.79
N ASN A 133 -6.66 -1.88 -15.53
CA ASN A 133 -6.35 -1.23 -16.79
C ASN A 133 -5.41 -0.03 -16.58
N GLU A 134 -4.37 0.08 -17.39
CA GLU A 134 -3.41 1.19 -17.40
C GLU A 134 -4.11 2.56 -17.43
N LYS A 135 -5.17 2.73 -18.22
CA LYS A 135 -5.94 3.99 -18.27
C LYS A 135 -6.52 4.39 -16.91
N MET A 136 -6.99 3.42 -16.13
CA MET A 136 -7.50 3.69 -14.77
C MET A 136 -6.38 4.07 -13.82
N TYR A 137 -5.21 3.45 -13.98
CA TYR A 137 -4.04 3.75 -13.16
C TYR A 137 -3.44 5.13 -13.49
N LEU A 138 -3.39 5.53 -14.77
CA LEU A 138 -2.97 6.87 -15.18
C LEU A 138 -3.87 7.95 -14.58
N LYS A 139 -5.19 7.77 -14.64
CA LYS A 139 -6.13 8.68 -13.97
C LYS A 139 -5.88 8.76 -12.47
N PHE A 140 -5.61 7.62 -11.83
CA PHE A 140 -5.27 7.59 -10.42
C PHE A 140 -3.99 8.39 -10.12
N LEU A 141 -2.98 8.36 -10.99
CA LEU A 141 -1.76 9.17 -10.83
C LEU A 141 -2.05 10.67 -10.90
N GLU A 142 -2.94 11.11 -11.79
CA GLU A 142 -3.41 12.52 -11.86
C GLU A 142 -4.12 12.92 -10.55
N ASP A 143 -5.04 12.08 -10.07
CA ASP A 143 -5.75 12.32 -8.80
C ASP A 143 -4.79 12.34 -7.59
N VAL A 144 -3.74 11.50 -7.62
CA VAL A 144 -2.69 11.48 -6.59
C VAL A 144 -1.91 12.79 -6.57
N GLU A 145 -1.51 13.33 -7.73
CA GLU A 145 -0.79 14.60 -7.82
C GLU A 145 -1.61 15.75 -7.22
N ALA A 146 -2.91 15.82 -7.54
CA ALA A 146 -3.82 16.78 -6.94
C ALA A 146 -3.96 16.60 -5.41
N ALA A 147 -4.05 15.35 -4.94
CA ALA A 147 -4.16 15.03 -3.53
C ALA A 147 -2.88 15.38 -2.75
N VAL A 148 -1.71 15.13 -3.32
CA VAL A 148 -0.40 15.50 -2.78
C VAL A 148 -0.28 17.00 -2.65
N THR A 149 -0.63 17.74 -3.70
CA THR A 149 -0.61 19.21 -3.70
C THR A 149 -1.49 19.76 -2.58
N ARG A 150 -2.71 19.23 -2.44
CA ARG A 150 -3.63 19.60 -1.35
C ARG A 150 -3.06 19.28 0.02
N PHE A 151 -2.45 18.11 0.18
CA PHE A 151 -1.84 17.69 1.45
C PHE A 151 -0.77 18.66 1.92
N PHE A 152 0.18 19.03 1.05
CA PHE A 152 1.24 19.99 1.39
C PHE A 152 0.70 21.41 1.61
N MET A 153 -0.27 21.85 0.82
CA MET A 153 -0.92 23.14 1.00
C MET A 153 -1.56 23.26 2.39
N LEU A 154 -2.34 22.26 2.80
CA LEU A 154 -2.97 22.23 4.12
C LEU A 154 -1.92 22.21 5.24
N LYS A 155 -0.87 21.39 5.09
CA LYS A 155 0.23 21.34 6.07
C LYS A 155 0.93 22.70 6.21
N SER A 156 1.20 23.39 5.10
CA SER A 156 1.81 24.72 5.10
C SER A 156 0.91 25.79 5.76
N GLN A 157 -0.40 25.74 5.51
CA GLN A 157 -1.37 26.63 6.15
C GLN A 157 -1.39 26.45 7.68
N VAL A 158 -1.45 25.19 8.15
CA VAL A 158 -1.41 24.88 9.59
C VAL A 158 -0.12 25.37 10.23
N LEU A 159 1.04 25.13 9.61
CA LEU A 159 2.33 25.61 10.12
C LEU A 159 2.40 27.13 10.20
N THR A 160 1.83 27.82 9.20
CA THR A 160 1.77 29.29 9.17
C THR A 160 0.88 29.84 10.29
N GLN A 161 -0.27 29.20 10.55
CA GLN A 161 -1.18 29.56 11.65
C GLN A 161 -0.54 29.33 13.02
N ILE A 162 0.19 28.22 13.19
CA ILE A 162 0.94 27.94 14.43
C ILE A 162 2.02 29.01 14.62
N ALA A 163 2.79 29.32 13.58
CA ALA A 163 3.83 30.33 13.64
C ALA A 163 3.28 31.72 13.97
N SER A 164 2.14 32.13 13.39
CA SER A 164 1.51 33.41 13.71
C SER A 164 1.01 33.46 15.16
N HIS A 165 0.43 32.37 15.67
CA HIS A 165 0.01 32.25 17.06
C HIS A 165 1.20 32.33 18.03
N ILE A 166 2.31 31.63 17.74
CA ILE A 166 3.53 31.70 18.57
C ILE A 166 4.07 33.13 18.62
N ARG A 167 4.09 33.83 17.49
CA ARG A 167 4.54 35.23 17.41
C ARG A 167 3.65 36.16 18.24
N SER A 168 2.33 36.06 18.12
CA SER A 168 1.40 36.91 18.88
C SER A 168 1.52 36.68 20.39
N GLN A 169 1.60 35.41 20.82
CA GLN A 169 1.84 35.06 22.21
C GLN A 169 3.18 35.61 22.73
N SER A 170 4.22 35.58 21.89
CA SER A 170 5.54 36.11 22.26
C SER A 170 5.53 37.62 22.44
N VAL A 171 4.76 38.35 21.62
CA VAL A 171 4.57 39.82 21.77
C VAL A 171 3.84 40.12 23.07
N ILE A 172 2.69 39.47 23.32
CA ILE A 172 1.89 39.68 24.53
C ILE A 172 2.74 39.42 25.79
N ARG A 173 3.51 38.33 25.81
CA ARG A 173 4.40 38.00 26.94
C ARG A 173 5.44 39.09 27.19
N ARG A 174 6.07 39.63 26.13
CA ARG A 174 7.04 40.73 26.26
C ARG A 174 6.39 42.00 26.81
N ASP A 175 5.19 42.34 26.34
CA ASP A 175 4.47 43.54 26.79
C ASP A 175 4.05 43.46 28.25
N VAL A 176 3.58 42.29 28.71
CA VAL A 176 3.24 42.02 30.11
C VAL A 176 4.47 42.11 31.02
N VAL A 177 5.61 41.56 30.60
CA VAL A 177 6.87 41.67 31.36
C VAL A 177 7.33 43.13 31.43
N ALA A 178 7.30 43.85 30.29
CA ALA A 178 7.73 45.24 30.24
C ALA A 178 6.83 46.17 31.09
N SER A 179 5.52 45.95 31.10
CA SER A 179 4.59 46.71 31.96
C SER A 179 4.80 46.42 33.44
N SER A 180 4.97 45.15 33.83
CA SER A 180 5.26 44.77 35.21
C SER A 180 6.56 45.39 35.73
N LEU A 181 7.62 45.40 34.90
CA LEU A 181 8.89 46.05 35.24
C LEU A 181 8.73 47.57 35.39
N ARG A 182 7.96 48.23 34.51
CA ARG A 182 7.68 49.67 34.64
C ARG A 182 6.94 50.00 35.93
N GLU A 183 5.94 49.21 36.31
CA GLU A 183 5.22 49.40 37.58
C GLU A 183 6.13 49.22 38.79
N GLN A 184 7.01 48.21 38.79
CA GLN A 184 7.98 48.02 39.88
C GLN A 184 8.93 49.22 40.01
N VAL A 185 9.45 49.73 38.89
CA VAL A 185 10.32 50.92 38.89
C VAL A 185 9.56 52.14 39.41
N CYS A 186 8.34 52.39 38.96
CA CYS A 186 7.53 53.49 39.48
C CYS A 186 7.28 53.38 40.99
N ARG A 187 7.02 52.18 41.52
CA ARG A 187 6.84 51.98 42.97
C ARG A 187 8.12 52.28 43.76
N MET A 188 9.29 51.93 43.23
CA MET A 188 10.59 52.18 43.89
C MET A 188 11.01 53.66 43.88
N VAL A 189 10.51 54.46 42.94
CA VAL A 189 10.85 55.90 42.83
C VAL A 189 9.95 56.78 43.71
N ILE A 190 8.78 56.28 44.12
CA ILE A 190 7.80 57.02 44.94
C ILE A 190 7.96 56.74 46.45
N SER A 191 8.68 55.67 46.81
CA SER A 191 9.08 55.31 48.19
C SER A 191 10.41 55.93 48.58
#